data_AF-A0A915C6N9-F1
#
_entry.id   AF-A0A915C6N9-F1
#
_cell.length_a   1.000
_cell.length_b   1.000
_cell.length_c   1.000
_cell.angle_alpha   90.00
_cell.angle_beta   90.00
_cell.angle_gamma   90.00
#
_symmetry.space_group_name_H-M   'P 1'
#
loop_
_entity.id
_entity.type
_entity.pdbx_description
1 polymer ?
#
loop_
_entity_poly.entity_id
_entity_poly.type
_entity_poly.pdbx_seq_one_letter_code
_entity_poly.pdbx_strand_id
1 'polypeptide(L)'
;MKGLSVVETSCSASANGISKMVEHKPRIVLSRVLDSVCDPGGNDPPPWTNELHGLSQALFSKTPRMRIFWWFIILICIICGTTTTVLVILEYIHGPTATSTTIRLTESLELPAITVCPKIADAFDLSPLFSDMRTSIPEITDEQRFDLLRFWIGGTGFENMKTLQTFNESYLSKLDEFYKKWSKGYTYEQFFNTVHNKYGYSCRDLFYKCELGGQTCDCCSKIFQKRVVMRRGICYETRRGVNQTKADDIGRLVVLMKALVSVTSYQYGYVQPQMIVYVTDNYDHVVDFPRFYLYQNQWNRMRFTARFIELLQHPDICTEKIVGKDAACFIRRWLLSNVVYPYNCTFPYLNITIPQKVQACSPFTIASNYYNAIQLGWFNDVVNEVCTPGCKRWDYTISLQQSETLQPFKDYAFNLEASYNELQYEYIKEVYTTSVPGFMSQIGGQFGFFLGLSILTFIQITLYILHYCAIRILRAINYCMRWIANIAECQRRKTSLFLFK
;
A
#
# COMPACT_ATOMS: atom_id res chain seq x y z
N MET A 1 30.95 25.20 -12.22
CA MET A 1 31.98 24.57 -11.37
C MET A 1 32.33 23.22 -11.97
N LYS A 2 33.61 23.04 -12.32
CA LYS A 2 34.24 21.83 -12.92
C LYS A 2 34.11 20.67 -11.90
N GLY A 3 33.80 19.41 -12.23
CA GLY A 3 34.16 18.63 -13.41
C GLY A 3 35.49 17.90 -13.17
N LEU A 4 35.54 16.94 -12.23
CA LEU A 4 36.74 16.15 -11.95
C LEU A 4 36.79 14.91 -12.85
N SER A 5 37.73 14.96 -13.80
CA SER A 5 38.23 13.83 -14.58
C SER A 5 39.55 13.37 -13.96
N VAL A 6 39.74 12.05 -13.93
CA VAL A 6 40.94 11.37 -13.45
C VAL A 6 41.99 11.45 -14.57
N VAL A 7 43.19 11.93 -14.23
CA VAL A 7 44.35 12.00 -15.12
C VAL A 7 45.36 10.93 -14.67
N GLU A 8 45.65 10.01 -15.58
CA GLU A 8 46.78 9.09 -15.54
C GLU A 8 48.10 9.86 -15.78
N THR A 9 49.13 9.54 -15.02
CA THR A 9 50.52 9.92 -15.34
C THR A 9 51.39 8.68 -15.46
N SER A 10 51.77 8.42 -16.70
CA SER A 10 52.85 7.54 -17.16
C SER A 10 54.23 8.10 -16.79
N CYS A 11 55.17 7.22 -16.47
CA CYS A 11 56.61 7.52 -16.54
C CYS A 11 57.38 6.36 -17.19
N SER A 12 58.19 6.73 -18.17
CA SER A 12 58.96 5.93 -19.12
C SER A 12 60.34 5.52 -18.60
N ALA A 13 60.83 4.33 -18.95
CA ALA A 13 62.20 4.11 -19.46
C ALA A 13 62.41 2.69 -19.98
N SER A 14 63.12 2.61 -21.10
CA SER A 14 63.42 1.42 -21.91
C SER A 14 64.72 0.73 -21.48
N ALA A 15 64.67 -0.60 -21.54
CA ALA A 15 65.69 -1.60 -21.87
C ALA A 15 67.17 -1.41 -21.45
N ASN A 16 67.62 -2.32 -20.58
CA ASN A 16 68.80 -3.16 -20.86
C ASN A 16 68.79 -4.45 -20.03
N GLY A 17 68.90 -5.61 -20.71
CA GLY A 17 69.69 -6.75 -20.21
C GLY A 17 69.05 -7.81 -19.30
N ILE A 18 68.29 -8.75 -19.89
CA ILE A 18 68.39 -10.22 -19.74
C ILE A 18 68.39 -10.81 -18.31
N SER A 19 67.29 -11.50 -17.92
CA SER A 19 67.22 -12.98 -17.89
C SER A 19 65.86 -13.49 -17.35
N LYS A 20 65.16 -14.26 -18.20
CA LYS A 20 64.12 -15.29 -17.94
C LYS A 20 63.05 -15.04 -16.85
N MET A 21 61.85 -14.67 -17.27
CA MET A 21 60.59 -15.10 -16.62
C MET A 21 59.78 -15.97 -17.59
N VAL A 22 59.52 -17.20 -17.17
CA VAL A 22 58.60 -18.13 -17.82
C VAL A 22 57.19 -17.87 -17.29
N GLU A 23 56.29 -17.74 -18.26
CA GLU A 23 54.83 -17.72 -18.22
C GLU A 23 54.22 -18.70 -17.19
N HIS A 24 53.51 -18.21 -16.15
CA HIS A 24 52.73 -19.07 -15.25
C HIS A 24 51.22 -19.00 -15.56
N LYS A 25 50.79 -20.01 -16.31
CA LYS A 25 49.39 -20.34 -16.66
C LYS A 25 48.57 -20.75 -15.42
N PRO A 26 47.26 -20.41 -15.35
CA PRO A 26 46.35 -20.85 -14.30
C PRO A 26 45.92 -22.30 -14.58
N ARG A 27 46.77 -23.27 -14.23
CA ARG A 27 46.50 -24.70 -14.49
C ARG A 27 46.77 -25.63 -13.30
N ILE A 28 47.06 -25.07 -12.12
CA ILE A 28 47.65 -25.83 -10.99
C ILE A 28 46.61 -26.28 -9.95
N VAL A 29 45.43 -25.65 -9.88
CA VAL A 29 44.45 -25.98 -8.83
C VAL A 29 43.59 -27.20 -9.18
N LEU A 30 43.14 -27.32 -10.45
CA LEU A 30 42.29 -28.44 -10.87
C LEU A 30 43.07 -29.76 -11.01
N SER A 31 44.36 -29.72 -11.35
CA SER A 31 45.19 -30.92 -11.49
C SER A 31 45.45 -31.61 -10.15
N ARG A 32 45.69 -30.84 -9.06
CA ARG A 32 45.89 -31.41 -7.72
C ARG A 32 44.66 -32.11 -7.16
N VAL A 33 43.46 -31.65 -7.50
CA VAL A 33 42.20 -32.32 -7.09
C VAL A 33 42.09 -33.68 -7.76
N LEU A 34 42.40 -33.78 -9.07
CA LEU A 34 42.40 -35.04 -9.81
C LEU A 34 43.50 -36.02 -9.36
N ASP A 35 44.70 -35.53 -9.04
CA ASP A 35 45.83 -36.39 -8.64
C ASP A 35 45.60 -37.07 -7.27
N SER A 36 44.94 -36.38 -6.33
CA SER A 36 44.60 -36.96 -5.01
C SER A 36 43.45 -37.99 -5.04
N VAL A 37 42.68 -38.02 -6.13
CA VAL A 37 41.55 -38.95 -6.33
C VAL A 37 42.03 -40.31 -6.87
N CYS A 38 43.25 -40.40 -7.40
CA CYS A 38 43.72 -41.58 -8.15
C CYS A 38 44.71 -42.51 -7.43
N ASP A 39 45.09 -42.26 -6.17
CA ASP A 39 46.05 -43.12 -5.46
C ASP A 39 45.46 -43.75 -4.17
N PRO A 40 44.97 -45.00 -4.18
CA PRO A 40 44.34 -45.64 -3.03
C PRO A 40 45.35 -46.27 -2.04
N GLY A 41 46.66 -46.04 -2.23
CA GLY A 41 47.73 -46.74 -1.50
C GLY A 41 48.60 -45.89 -0.57
N GLY A 42 48.50 -44.56 -0.60
CA GLY A 42 49.28 -43.66 0.27
C GLY A 42 48.56 -43.37 1.59
N ASN A 43 49.28 -43.45 2.72
CA ASN A 43 48.81 -43.01 4.04
C ASN A 43 48.71 -41.47 4.17
N ASP A 44 48.63 -40.76 3.03
CA ASP A 44 48.62 -39.32 3.02
C ASP A 44 47.22 -38.82 3.40
N PRO A 45 47.11 -37.84 4.31
CA PRO A 45 45.83 -37.30 4.70
C PRO A 45 45.16 -36.62 3.50
N PRO A 46 43.82 -36.63 3.43
CA PRO A 46 43.13 -36.03 2.31
C PRO A 46 43.41 -34.53 2.23
N PRO A 47 43.46 -33.93 1.03
CA PRO A 47 43.99 -32.58 0.80
C PRO A 47 43.30 -31.48 1.63
N TRP A 48 42.01 -31.66 1.96
CA TRP A 48 41.22 -30.74 2.77
C TRP A 48 41.63 -30.67 4.25
N THR A 49 42.44 -31.61 4.77
CA THR A 49 42.87 -31.58 6.19
C THR A 49 43.75 -30.39 6.53
N ASN A 50 44.46 -29.86 5.53
CA ASN A 50 45.32 -28.69 5.69
C ASN A 50 44.55 -27.38 5.47
N GLU A 51 43.37 -27.46 4.85
CA GLU A 51 42.49 -26.30 4.65
C GLU A 51 41.66 -26.01 5.92
N LEU A 52 41.36 -27.04 6.73
CA LEU A 52 40.74 -26.88 8.05
C LEU A 52 41.75 -26.38 9.10
N HIS A 53 41.52 -25.17 9.60
CA HIS A 53 42.40 -24.56 10.60
C HIS A 53 42.41 -25.38 11.90
N GLY A 54 43.61 -25.66 12.42
CA GLY A 54 43.80 -26.44 13.65
C GLY A 54 43.74 -27.96 13.48
N LEU A 55 43.09 -28.48 12.42
CA LEU A 55 42.90 -29.93 12.24
C LEU A 55 44.21 -30.66 11.98
N SER A 56 45.08 -30.10 11.12
CA SER A 56 46.41 -30.67 10.87
C SER A 56 47.26 -30.70 12.14
N GLN A 57 47.19 -29.64 12.97
CA GLN A 57 47.90 -29.57 14.25
C GLN A 57 47.34 -30.58 15.25
N ALA A 58 46.02 -30.77 15.30
CA ALA A 58 45.38 -31.76 16.17
C ALA A 58 45.73 -33.22 15.78
N LEU A 59 45.85 -33.52 14.49
CA LEU A 59 46.18 -34.86 14.01
C LEU A 59 47.69 -35.16 14.14
N PHE A 60 48.55 -34.24 13.71
CA PHE A 60 49.99 -34.48 13.53
C PHE A 60 50.90 -33.97 14.65
N SER A 61 50.37 -33.39 15.74
CA SER A 61 51.19 -32.97 16.88
C SER A 61 51.91 -34.16 17.55
N LYS A 62 53.21 -33.99 17.83
CA LYS A 62 54.10 -35.04 18.38
C LYS A 62 53.83 -35.41 19.84
N THR A 63 53.28 -34.49 20.64
CA THR A 63 53.04 -34.70 22.08
C THR A 63 51.54 -34.81 22.39
N PRO A 64 51.14 -35.73 23.29
CA PRO A 64 49.72 -35.95 23.61
C PRO A 64 49.08 -34.71 24.26
N ARG A 65 49.85 -33.92 25.02
CA ARG A 65 49.37 -32.67 25.62
C ARG A 65 49.01 -31.62 24.55
N MET A 66 49.82 -31.48 23.51
CA MET A 66 49.53 -30.54 22.41
C MET A 66 48.34 -31.00 21.57
N ARG A 67 48.17 -32.31 21.38
CA ARG A 67 47.01 -32.88 20.71
C ARG A 67 45.71 -32.50 21.43
N ILE A 68 45.66 -32.69 22.75
CA ILE A 68 44.49 -32.35 23.58
C ILE A 68 44.17 -30.85 23.51
N PHE A 69 45.20 -30.00 23.55
CA PHE A 69 45.04 -28.55 23.44
C PHE A 69 44.38 -28.12 22.11
N TRP A 70 44.85 -28.64 20.97
CA TRP A 70 44.28 -28.29 19.66
C TRP A 70 42.85 -28.83 19.49
N TRP A 71 42.56 -30.03 19.98
CA TRP A 71 41.19 -30.55 19.99
C TRP A 71 40.24 -29.70 20.85
N PHE A 72 40.72 -29.19 21.98
CA PHE A 72 39.94 -28.29 22.83
C PHE A 72 39.65 -26.94 22.14
N ILE A 73 40.64 -26.35 21.47
CA ILE A 73 40.43 -25.12 20.69
C ILE A 73 39.44 -25.34 19.55
N ILE A 74 39.60 -26.43 18.77
CA ILE A 74 38.67 -26.77 17.69
C ILE A 74 37.24 -26.93 18.24
N LEU A 75 37.08 -27.60 19.39
CA LEU A 75 35.76 -27.76 20.01
C LEU A 75 35.13 -26.40 20.36
N ILE A 76 35.90 -25.48 20.96
CA ILE A 76 35.42 -24.11 21.25
C ILE A 76 35.04 -23.39 19.96
N CYS A 77 35.90 -23.42 18.93
CA CYS A 77 35.63 -22.78 17.65
C CYS A 77 34.37 -23.36 16.97
N ILE A 78 34.12 -24.67 17.08
CA ILE A 78 32.90 -25.31 16.59
C ILE A 78 31.68 -24.81 17.38
N ILE A 79 31.74 -24.78 18.71
CA ILE A 79 30.62 -24.30 19.54
C ILE A 79 30.31 -22.82 19.25
N CYS A 80 31.31 -21.95 19.22
CA CYS A 80 31.12 -20.53 18.91
C CYS A 80 30.64 -20.31 17.46
N GLY A 81 31.24 -21.01 16.48
CA GLY A 81 30.86 -20.90 15.07
C GLY A 81 29.45 -21.40 14.80
N THR A 82 29.06 -22.53 15.40
CA THR A 82 27.68 -23.05 15.30
C THR A 82 26.68 -22.08 15.93
N THR A 83 26.96 -21.58 17.14
CA THR A 83 26.06 -20.64 17.83
C THR A 83 25.86 -19.35 17.03
N THR A 84 26.95 -18.73 16.57
CA THR A 84 26.88 -17.49 15.76
C THR A 84 26.20 -17.70 14.42
N THR A 85 26.45 -18.84 13.75
CA THR A 85 25.78 -19.20 12.50
C THR A 85 24.28 -19.39 12.72
N VAL A 86 23.87 -20.06 13.81
CA VAL A 86 22.45 -20.20 14.18
C VAL A 86 21.81 -18.83 14.42
N LEU A 87 22.49 -17.91 15.10
CA LEU A 87 21.98 -16.56 15.31
C LEU A 87 21.76 -15.81 13.98
N VAL A 88 22.72 -15.88 13.04
CA VAL A 88 22.58 -15.28 11.69
C VAL A 88 21.42 -15.91 10.91
N ILE A 89 21.25 -17.24 11.00
CA ILE A 89 20.14 -17.95 10.37
C ILE A 89 18.81 -17.49 10.97
N LEU A 90 18.70 -17.40 12.29
CA LEU A 90 17.49 -16.93 12.96
C LEU A 90 17.18 -15.47 12.60
N GLU A 91 18.18 -14.60 12.56
CA GLU A 91 18.03 -13.21 12.12
C GLU A 91 17.49 -13.14 10.68
N TYR A 92 18.06 -13.91 9.76
CA TYR A 92 17.59 -13.97 8.38
C TYR A 92 16.16 -14.51 8.25
N ILE A 93 15.81 -15.56 9.01
CA ILE A 93 14.45 -16.15 9.02
C ILE A 93 13.43 -15.18 9.60
N HIS A 94 13.78 -14.45 10.66
CA HIS A 94 12.90 -13.41 11.22
C HIS A 94 12.69 -12.25 10.24
N GLY A 95 13.63 -12.02 9.33
CA GLY A 95 13.50 -11.04 8.25
C GLY A 95 13.26 -9.61 8.75
N PRO A 96 14.07 -9.06 9.67
CA PRO A 96 13.89 -7.70 10.15
C PRO A 96 13.93 -6.70 9.00
N THR A 97 13.08 -5.68 9.09
CA THR A 97 12.96 -4.64 8.09
C THR A 97 13.44 -3.29 8.63
N ALA A 98 13.90 -2.43 7.73
CA ALA A 98 14.24 -1.06 8.01
C ALA A 98 13.51 -0.14 7.05
N THR A 99 13.23 1.08 7.51
CA THR A 99 12.59 2.11 6.70
C THR A 99 13.66 3.00 6.07
N SER A 100 13.64 3.12 4.75
CA SER A 100 14.43 4.08 3.99
C SER A 100 13.55 5.28 3.65
N THR A 101 13.96 6.45 4.12
CA THR A 101 13.28 7.72 3.83
C THR A 101 14.17 8.56 2.92
N THR A 102 13.64 8.95 1.76
CA THR A 102 14.35 9.79 0.79
C THR A 102 13.47 10.93 0.33
N ILE A 103 14.01 12.15 0.24
CA ILE A 103 13.29 13.30 -0.32
C ILE A 103 13.54 13.30 -1.84
N ARG A 104 12.48 13.29 -2.63
CA ARG A 104 12.55 13.31 -4.09
C ARG A 104 12.05 14.65 -4.62
N LEU A 105 12.95 15.39 -5.25
CA LEU A 105 12.67 16.63 -5.97
C LEU A 105 12.06 16.29 -7.34
N THR A 106 11.02 17.03 -7.73
CA THR A 106 10.27 16.82 -8.99
C THR A 106 10.02 18.13 -9.70
N GLU A 107 9.89 18.08 -11.03
CA GLU A 107 9.55 19.28 -11.83
C GLU A 107 8.08 19.67 -11.71
N SER A 108 7.21 18.70 -11.43
CA SER A 108 5.78 18.93 -11.19
C SER A 108 5.23 17.86 -10.26
N LEU A 109 4.27 18.23 -9.42
CA LEU A 109 3.60 17.34 -8.49
C LEU A 109 2.08 17.42 -8.66
N GLU A 110 1.42 16.27 -8.82
CA GLU A 110 -0.04 16.18 -8.93
C GLU A 110 -0.70 16.60 -7.61
N LEU A 111 -1.66 17.53 -7.66
CA LEU A 111 -2.43 17.91 -6.49
C LEU A 111 -3.28 16.72 -6.02
N PRO A 112 -3.52 16.55 -4.71
CA PRO A 112 -4.36 15.47 -4.21
C PRO A 112 -5.80 15.61 -4.73
N ALA A 113 -6.62 14.58 -4.50
CA ALA A 113 -8.05 14.66 -4.78
C ALA A 113 -8.70 15.64 -3.78
N ILE A 114 -8.95 16.87 -4.22
CA ILE A 114 -9.58 17.93 -3.45
C ILE A 114 -11.06 17.95 -3.83
N THR A 115 -11.92 17.52 -2.91
CA THR A 115 -13.37 17.52 -3.12
C THR A 115 -14.02 18.65 -2.34
N VAL A 116 -14.78 19.50 -3.03
CA VAL A 116 -15.54 20.59 -2.45
C VAL A 116 -17.04 20.27 -2.45
N CYS A 117 -17.65 20.36 -1.28
CA CYS A 117 -19.06 20.09 -1.03
C CYS A 117 -19.74 21.27 -0.32
N PRO A 118 -21.01 21.59 -0.60
CA PRO A 118 -21.79 22.43 0.29
C PRO A 118 -21.90 21.75 1.67
N LYS A 119 -21.94 22.54 2.75
CA LYS A 119 -22.12 21.97 4.10
C LYS A 119 -23.44 21.23 4.21
N ILE A 120 -24.50 21.81 3.65
CA ILE A 120 -25.85 21.25 3.66
C ILE A 120 -26.18 20.79 2.24
N ALA A 121 -26.65 19.56 2.10
CA ALA A 121 -26.93 18.93 0.81
C ALA A 121 -28.28 19.37 0.21
N ASP A 122 -28.55 20.68 0.24
CA ASP A 122 -29.83 21.28 -0.15
C ASP A 122 -29.67 22.41 -1.18
N ALA A 123 -28.58 22.40 -1.93
CA ALA A 123 -28.34 23.36 -3.00
C ALA A 123 -29.17 23.02 -4.25
N PHE A 124 -30.45 23.43 -4.23
CA PHE A 124 -31.41 23.25 -5.33
C PHE A 124 -32.02 24.58 -5.77
N ASP A 125 -32.34 24.69 -7.06
CA ASP A 125 -33.16 25.78 -7.57
C ASP A 125 -34.63 25.58 -7.15
N LEU A 126 -35.07 26.42 -6.21
CA LEU A 126 -36.35 26.26 -5.53
C LEU A 126 -37.57 26.57 -6.39
N SER A 127 -37.50 27.61 -7.22
CA SER A 127 -38.67 28.06 -7.98
C SER A 127 -39.22 26.96 -8.90
N PRO A 128 -38.41 26.34 -9.78
CA PRO A 128 -38.89 25.27 -10.64
C PRO A 128 -39.19 23.97 -9.86
N LEU A 129 -38.41 23.66 -8.82
CA LEU A 129 -38.62 22.48 -7.97
C LEU A 129 -39.97 22.52 -7.25
N PHE A 130 -40.29 23.65 -6.63
CA PHE A 130 -41.53 23.82 -5.90
C PHE A 130 -42.75 23.96 -6.81
N SER A 131 -42.56 24.45 -8.05
CA SER A 131 -43.60 24.40 -9.08
C SER A 131 -43.91 22.94 -9.46
N ASP A 132 -42.89 22.11 -9.64
CA ASP A 132 -43.03 20.69 -9.98
C ASP A 132 -43.71 19.88 -8.86
N MET A 133 -43.37 20.16 -7.60
CA MET A 133 -44.05 19.58 -6.44
C MET A 133 -45.53 19.97 -6.40
N ARG A 134 -45.87 21.23 -6.70
CA ARG A 134 -47.25 21.71 -6.72
C ARG A 134 -48.06 21.10 -7.87
N THR A 135 -47.44 20.87 -9.02
CA THR A 135 -48.08 20.15 -10.13
C THR A 135 -48.34 18.69 -9.78
N SER A 136 -47.42 18.05 -9.08
CA SER A 136 -47.56 16.64 -8.68
C SER A 136 -48.50 16.44 -7.49
N ILE A 137 -48.60 17.44 -6.62
CA ILE A 137 -49.39 17.41 -5.37
C ILE A 137 -50.14 18.75 -5.23
N PRO A 138 -51.33 18.91 -5.84
CA PRO A 138 -52.08 20.16 -5.82
C PRO A 138 -52.47 20.63 -4.41
N GLU A 139 -52.66 19.69 -3.48
CA GLU A 139 -53.08 19.94 -2.10
C GLU A 139 -51.96 20.35 -1.13
N ILE A 140 -50.69 20.39 -1.57
CA ILE A 140 -49.55 20.67 -0.69
C ILE A 140 -49.45 22.16 -0.32
N THR A 141 -49.24 22.45 0.96
CA THR A 141 -48.99 23.84 1.43
C THR A 141 -47.53 24.24 1.20
N ASP A 142 -47.24 25.55 1.26
CA ASP A 142 -45.87 26.05 1.10
C ASP A 142 -44.91 25.48 2.14
N GLU A 143 -45.32 25.45 3.41
CA GLU A 143 -44.55 24.86 4.51
C GLU A 143 -44.30 23.36 4.28
N GLN A 144 -45.32 22.62 3.85
CA GLN A 144 -45.21 21.19 3.55
C GLN A 144 -44.26 20.90 2.39
N ARG A 145 -44.06 21.81 1.44
CA ARG A 145 -43.06 21.63 0.37
C ARG A 145 -41.64 21.66 0.91
N PHE A 146 -41.35 22.58 1.83
CA PHE A 146 -40.04 22.63 2.50
C PHE A 146 -39.82 21.37 3.34
N ASP A 147 -40.84 20.91 4.07
CA ASP A 147 -40.72 19.71 4.90
C ASP A 147 -40.62 18.44 4.07
N LEU A 148 -41.34 18.34 2.95
CA LEU A 148 -41.22 17.25 1.99
C LEU A 148 -39.81 17.21 1.38
N LEU A 149 -39.22 18.37 1.09
CA LEU A 149 -37.84 18.44 0.61
C LEU A 149 -36.85 17.98 1.69
N ARG A 150 -37.00 18.45 2.93
CA ARG A 150 -36.17 17.98 4.07
C ARG A 150 -36.29 16.48 4.30
N PHE A 151 -37.53 15.97 4.22
CA PHE A 151 -37.85 14.55 4.35
C PHE A 151 -37.15 13.73 3.26
N TRP A 152 -37.23 14.17 2.00
CA TRP A 152 -36.53 13.48 0.92
C TRP A 152 -35.01 13.56 1.07
N ILE A 153 -34.45 14.74 1.33
CA ILE A 153 -33.00 14.93 1.50
C ILE A 153 -32.46 14.06 2.65
N GLY A 154 -33.04 14.17 3.84
CA GLY A 154 -32.60 13.38 4.99
C GLY A 154 -32.93 11.89 4.83
N GLY A 155 -34.05 11.55 4.20
CA GLY A 155 -34.46 10.18 3.90
C GLY A 155 -33.58 9.48 2.85
N THR A 156 -32.90 10.24 1.98
CA THR A 156 -31.84 9.70 1.11
C THR A 156 -30.52 9.51 1.86
N GLY A 157 -30.40 9.98 3.09
CA GLY A 157 -29.23 9.79 3.94
C GLY A 157 -28.24 10.95 3.93
N PHE A 158 -28.67 12.16 3.57
CA PHE A 158 -27.84 13.37 3.67
C PHE A 158 -27.90 14.01 5.05
N GLU A 159 -26.77 14.57 5.47
CA GLU A 159 -26.61 15.24 6.75
C GLU A 159 -27.34 16.60 6.83
N ASN A 160 -27.36 17.15 8.05
CA ASN A 160 -27.88 18.48 8.38
C ASN A 160 -29.40 18.68 8.29
N MET A 161 -30.18 17.60 8.17
CA MET A 161 -31.65 17.63 8.29
C MET A 161 -32.16 17.40 9.71
N LYS A 162 -31.65 18.17 10.69
CA LYS A 162 -31.96 17.98 12.13
C LYS A 162 -33.46 18.10 12.45
N THR A 163 -34.19 18.93 11.71
CA THR A 163 -35.63 19.15 11.90
C THR A 163 -36.44 17.86 11.80
N LEU A 164 -35.97 16.84 11.07
CA LEU A 164 -36.67 15.55 10.96
C LEU A 164 -36.91 14.87 12.32
N GLN A 165 -36.06 15.10 13.31
CA GLN A 165 -36.22 14.54 14.65
C GLN A 165 -37.35 15.18 15.44
N THR A 166 -37.78 16.38 15.05
CA THR A 166 -38.92 17.07 15.69
C THR A 166 -40.25 16.64 15.10
N PHE A 167 -40.25 15.95 13.96
CA PHE A 167 -41.46 15.47 13.32
C PHE A 167 -41.94 14.19 13.98
N ASN A 168 -43.24 14.13 14.29
CA ASN A 168 -43.85 12.90 14.78
C ASN A 168 -44.04 11.90 13.63
N GLU A 169 -44.21 10.62 13.98
CA GLU A 169 -44.32 9.53 12.99
C GLU A 169 -45.52 9.70 12.06
N SER A 170 -46.66 10.20 12.57
CA SER A 170 -47.86 10.47 11.78
C SER A 170 -47.60 11.53 10.69
N TYR A 171 -46.86 12.59 11.01
CA TYR A 171 -46.49 13.62 10.05
C TYR A 171 -45.47 13.11 9.03
N LEU A 172 -44.49 12.31 9.46
CA LEU A 172 -43.56 11.64 8.54
C LEU A 172 -44.29 10.69 7.57
N SER A 173 -45.31 9.98 8.03
CA SER A 173 -46.16 9.13 7.18
C SER A 173 -46.90 9.97 6.14
N LYS A 174 -47.44 11.13 6.54
CA LYS A 174 -48.06 12.08 5.61
C LYS A 174 -47.06 12.60 4.56
N LEU A 175 -45.83 12.92 4.96
CA LEU A 175 -44.76 13.33 4.02
C LEU A 175 -44.36 12.19 3.08
N ASP A 176 -44.38 10.93 3.54
CA ASP A 176 -44.13 9.76 2.69
C ASP A 176 -45.23 9.57 1.62
N GLU A 177 -46.50 9.80 1.97
CA GLU A 177 -47.60 9.80 0.99
C GLU A 177 -47.40 10.88 -0.09
N PHE A 178 -47.01 12.08 0.32
CA PHE A 178 -46.67 13.16 -0.61
C PHE A 178 -45.46 12.78 -1.48
N TYR A 179 -44.40 12.23 -0.89
CA TYR A 179 -43.24 11.75 -1.62
C TYR A 179 -43.60 10.70 -2.67
N LYS A 180 -44.46 9.74 -2.34
CA LYS A 180 -44.96 8.71 -3.28
C LYS A 180 -45.74 9.29 -4.45
N LYS A 181 -46.50 10.37 -4.23
CA LYS A 181 -47.18 11.12 -5.30
C LYS A 181 -46.18 11.86 -6.19
N TRP A 182 -45.21 12.54 -5.58
CA TRP A 182 -44.19 13.31 -6.30
C TRP A 182 -43.21 12.45 -7.11
N SER A 183 -42.83 11.29 -6.57
CA SER A 183 -41.92 10.33 -7.22
C SER A 183 -42.62 9.31 -8.12
N LYS A 184 -43.93 9.47 -8.37
CA LYS A 184 -44.74 8.50 -9.12
C LYS A 184 -44.14 8.19 -10.49
N GLY A 185 -43.90 6.90 -10.74
CA GLY A 185 -43.34 6.42 -12.01
C GLY A 185 -41.81 6.30 -12.05
N TYR A 186 -41.12 6.65 -10.98
CA TYR A 186 -39.67 6.52 -10.86
C TYR A 186 -39.26 5.51 -9.78
N THR A 187 -38.14 4.82 -9.98
CA THR A 187 -37.44 4.17 -8.85
C THR A 187 -36.76 5.21 -7.97
N TYR A 188 -36.37 4.86 -6.73
CA TYR A 188 -35.69 5.80 -5.84
C TYR A 188 -34.39 6.37 -6.44
N GLU A 189 -33.63 5.55 -7.18
CA GLU A 189 -32.42 5.98 -7.90
C GLU A 189 -32.73 6.88 -9.09
N GLN A 190 -33.70 6.51 -9.92
CA GLN A 190 -34.09 7.33 -11.07
C GLN A 190 -34.62 8.69 -10.60
N PHE A 191 -35.44 8.69 -9.55
CA PHE A 191 -35.97 9.92 -8.96
C PHE A 191 -34.83 10.79 -8.41
N PHE A 192 -33.92 10.20 -7.64
CA PHE A 192 -32.75 10.90 -7.11
C PHE A 192 -31.94 11.60 -8.21
N ASN A 193 -31.61 10.86 -9.27
CA ASN A 193 -30.84 11.36 -10.39
C ASN A 193 -31.60 12.44 -11.18
N THR A 194 -32.90 12.25 -11.39
CA THR A 194 -33.75 13.20 -12.13
C THR A 194 -33.84 14.53 -11.40
N VAL A 195 -34.13 14.53 -10.09
CA VAL A 195 -34.25 15.76 -9.29
C VAL A 195 -32.91 16.50 -9.23
N HIS A 196 -31.79 15.80 -9.00
CA HIS A 196 -30.47 16.44 -8.95
C HIS A 196 -30.00 16.96 -10.31
N ASN A 197 -30.34 16.30 -11.41
CA ASN A 197 -29.95 16.76 -12.73
C ASN A 197 -30.80 17.94 -13.22
N LYS A 198 -32.08 18.01 -12.81
CA LYS A 198 -33.00 19.07 -13.23
C LYS A 198 -32.92 20.32 -12.35
N TYR A 199 -32.75 20.15 -11.05
CA TYR A 199 -32.84 21.23 -10.06
C TYR A 199 -31.59 21.39 -9.21
N GLY A 200 -30.66 20.43 -9.23
CA GLY A 200 -29.41 20.53 -8.49
C GLY A 200 -28.45 21.53 -9.12
N TYR A 201 -27.56 22.08 -8.30
CA TYR A 201 -26.55 23.01 -8.76
C TYR A 201 -25.51 22.36 -9.70
N SER A 202 -25.10 23.11 -10.72
CA SER A 202 -24.03 22.73 -11.64
C SER A 202 -22.67 23.23 -11.19
N CYS A 203 -21.61 22.78 -11.87
CA CYS A 203 -20.24 23.21 -11.61
C CYS A 203 -20.09 24.75 -11.73
N ARG A 204 -20.79 25.37 -12.70
CA ARG A 204 -20.73 26.81 -12.96
C ARG A 204 -21.51 27.64 -11.93
N ASP A 205 -22.43 27.00 -11.22
CA ASP A 205 -23.16 27.63 -10.12
C ASP A 205 -22.30 27.67 -8.85
N LEU A 206 -21.41 26.68 -8.66
CA LEU A 206 -20.47 26.64 -7.55
C LEU A 206 -19.23 27.51 -7.81
N PHE A 207 -18.54 27.30 -8.92
CA PHE A 207 -17.25 27.95 -9.16
C PHE A 207 -17.42 29.27 -9.92
N TYR A 208 -16.81 30.33 -9.38
CA TYR A 208 -16.69 31.62 -10.05
C TYR A 208 -15.47 31.65 -10.98
N LYS A 209 -14.29 31.27 -10.45
CA LYS A 209 -13.03 31.32 -11.19
C LYS A 209 -12.03 30.30 -10.62
N CYS A 210 -11.21 29.72 -11.49
CA CYS A 210 -10.07 28.90 -11.12
C CYS A 210 -8.79 29.44 -11.77
N GLU A 211 -7.70 29.41 -11.02
CA GLU A 211 -6.37 29.74 -11.51
C GLU A 211 -5.39 28.67 -11.06
N LEU A 212 -4.49 28.25 -11.94
CA LEU A 212 -3.42 27.31 -11.62
C LEU A 212 -2.09 27.94 -12.04
N GLY A 213 -1.20 28.15 -11.08
CA GLY A 213 0.10 28.78 -11.34
C GLY A 213 -0.01 30.21 -11.90
N GLY A 214 -1.04 30.96 -11.48
CA GLY A 214 -1.34 32.32 -11.95
C GLY A 214 -2.03 32.39 -13.33
N GLN A 215 -2.31 31.25 -13.97
CA GLN A 215 -3.05 31.21 -15.23
C GLN A 215 -4.52 30.85 -14.98
N THR A 216 -5.44 31.66 -15.50
CA THR A 216 -6.88 31.37 -15.43
C THR A 216 -7.23 30.14 -16.27
N CYS A 217 -8.00 29.22 -15.71
CA CYS A 217 -8.43 28.00 -16.37
C CYS A 217 -9.91 27.71 -16.09
N ASP A 218 -10.54 26.94 -16.98
CA ASP A 218 -11.94 26.56 -16.80
C ASP A 218 -12.08 25.52 -15.68
N CYS A 219 -12.82 25.89 -14.64
CA CYS A 219 -13.01 25.04 -13.46
C CYS A 219 -13.64 23.69 -13.79
N CYS A 220 -14.57 23.63 -14.74
CA CYS A 220 -15.46 22.47 -14.91
C CYS A 220 -14.97 21.43 -15.92
N SER A 221 -14.19 21.87 -16.90
CA SER A 221 -13.60 21.03 -17.93
C SER A 221 -12.18 20.59 -17.58
N LYS A 222 -11.38 21.45 -16.92
CA LYS A 222 -9.97 21.18 -16.66
C LYS A 222 -9.65 20.79 -15.22
N ILE A 223 -10.29 21.42 -14.23
CA ILE A 223 -9.89 21.25 -12.82
C ILE A 223 -10.79 20.27 -12.09
N PHE A 224 -12.10 20.47 -12.11
CA PHE A 224 -13.06 19.73 -11.29
C PHE A 224 -13.98 18.84 -12.14
N GLN A 225 -14.50 17.80 -11.51
CA GLN A 225 -15.53 16.91 -12.03
C GLN A 225 -16.57 16.59 -10.95
N LYS A 226 -17.80 16.28 -11.36
CA LYS A 226 -18.90 15.92 -10.45
C LYS A 226 -18.53 14.62 -9.71
N ARG A 227 -18.66 14.62 -8.39
CA ARG A 227 -18.41 13.46 -7.52
C ARG A 227 -19.54 13.31 -6.52
N VAL A 228 -19.94 12.07 -6.25
CA VAL A 228 -20.91 11.77 -5.21
C VAL A 228 -20.17 11.41 -3.93
N VAL A 229 -20.55 12.05 -2.83
CA VAL A 229 -19.92 11.90 -1.51
C VAL A 229 -20.97 11.41 -0.52
N MET A 230 -20.65 10.34 0.20
CA MET A 230 -21.51 9.78 1.24
C MET A 230 -21.95 10.87 2.21
N ARG A 231 -23.25 10.93 2.54
CA ARG A 231 -23.89 11.91 3.45
C ARG A 231 -23.86 13.38 3.00
N ARG A 232 -23.14 13.72 1.94
CA ARG A 232 -23.05 15.10 1.38
C ARG A 232 -23.73 15.25 0.03
N GLY A 233 -23.91 14.15 -0.70
CA GLY A 233 -24.54 14.16 -2.02
C GLY A 233 -23.60 14.60 -3.12
N ILE A 234 -24.07 15.50 -3.98
CA ILE A 234 -23.30 15.97 -5.13
C ILE A 234 -22.27 17.01 -4.68
N CYS A 235 -21.02 16.79 -5.08
CA CYS A 235 -19.86 17.62 -4.85
C CYS A 235 -18.99 17.71 -6.11
N TYR A 236 -17.89 18.45 -6.04
CA TYR A 236 -16.94 18.58 -7.14
C TYR A 236 -15.51 18.29 -6.68
N GLU A 237 -14.86 17.33 -7.33
CA GLU A 237 -13.53 16.81 -7.02
C GLU A 237 -12.53 17.19 -8.11
N THR A 238 -11.27 17.47 -7.75
CA THR A 238 -10.21 17.67 -8.74
C THR A 238 -10.03 16.45 -9.64
N ARG A 239 -9.76 16.69 -10.92
CA ARG A 239 -9.44 15.65 -11.90
C ARG A 239 -8.02 15.14 -11.67
N ARG A 240 -7.77 13.90 -12.09
CA ARG A 240 -6.39 13.38 -12.18
C ARG A 240 -5.58 14.19 -13.19
N GLY A 241 -4.28 14.35 -12.93
CA GLY A 241 -3.33 15.08 -13.75
C GLY A 241 -3.32 16.60 -13.55
N VAL A 242 -4.05 17.12 -12.55
CA VAL A 242 -3.95 18.54 -12.19
C VAL A 242 -2.67 18.76 -11.39
N ASN A 243 -1.61 19.19 -12.09
CA ASN A 243 -0.26 19.29 -11.53
C ASN A 243 0.13 20.73 -11.19
N GLN A 244 0.78 20.88 -10.05
CA GLN A 244 1.52 22.09 -9.69
C GLN A 244 2.93 22.02 -10.31
N THR A 245 3.29 23.02 -11.11
CA THR A 245 4.57 23.08 -11.86
C THR A 245 5.58 24.06 -11.29
N LYS A 246 5.17 24.90 -10.33
CA LYS A 246 6.03 25.84 -9.62
C LYS A 246 5.82 25.68 -8.12
N ALA A 247 6.87 25.83 -7.32
CA ALA A 247 6.76 25.72 -5.88
C ALA A 247 5.95 26.87 -5.26
N ASP A 248 5.50 26.64 -4.04
CA ASP A 248 4.88 27.64 -3.17
C ASP A 248 3.64 28.33 -3.79
N ASP A 249 3.39 29.57 -3.40
CA ASP A 249 2.29 30.40 -3.85
C ASP A 249 2.27 30.69 -5.35
N ILE A 250 3.42 30.56 -6.01
CA ILE A 250 3.54 30.87 -7.43
C ILE A 250 2.82 29.80 -8.26
N GLY A 251 2.84 28.54 -7.81
CA GLY A 251 2.21 27.42 -8.49
C GLY A 251 0.81 27.07 -7.99
N ARG A 252 0.29 27.80 -7.00
CA ARG A 252 -0.94 27.40 -6.29
C ARG A 252 -2.16 27.29 -7.21
N LEU A 253 -3.07 26.41 -6.80
CA LEU A 253 -4.44 26.37 -7.30
C LEU A 253 -5.27 27.38 -6.49
N VAL A 254 -5.79 28.41 -7.14
CA VAL A 254 -6.75 29.34 -6.57
C VAL A 254 -8.15 28.97 -7.06
N VAL A 255 -9.08 28.79 -6.13
CA VAL A 255 -10.47 28.45 -6.41
C VAL A 255 -11.36 29.49 -5.74
N LEU A 256 -12.07 30.27 -6.56
CA LEU A 256 -13.04 31.25 -6.12
C LEU A 256 -14.44 30.67 -6.32
N MET A 257 -15.23 30.62 -5.25
CA MET A 257 -16.52 29.92 -5.22
C MET A 257 -17.64 30.87 -4.79
N LYS A 258 -18.78 30.72 -5.44
CA LYS A 258 -20.01 31.44 -5.11
C LYS A 258 -20.65 30.82 -3.87
N ALA A 259 -21.50 31.59 -3.20
CA ALA A 259 -22.38 31.04 -2.18
C ALA A 259 -23.55 30.34 -2.88
N LEU A 260 -23.60 29.01 -2.79
CA LEU A 260 -24.75 28.25 -3.25
C LEU A 260 -25.97 28.56 -2.38
N VAL A 261 -27.15 28.41 -2.96
CA VAL A 261 -28.41 28.47 -2.22
C VAL A 261 -28.49 27.33 -1.20
N SER A 262 -29.17 27.58 -0.09
CA SER A 262 -29.45 26.58 0.94
C SER A 262 -30.88 26.78 1.43
N VAL A 263 -31.75 25.87 1.00
CA VAL A 263 -33.19 25.92 1.25
C VAL A 263 -33.53 25.92 2.75
N THR A 264 -32.73 25.23 3.54
CA THR A 264 -32.97 24.99 4.97
C THR A 264 -32.27 26.01 5.86
N SER A 265 -31.38 26.84 5.32
CA SER A 265 -30.58 27.83 6.06
C SER A 265 -31.23 29.22 6.13
N TYR A 266 -32.46 29.31 6.65
CA TYR A 266 -33.16 30.59 6.78
C TYR A 266 -32.39 31.63 7.62
N GLN A 267 -31.68 31.18 8.66
CA GLN A 267 -30.86 32.02 9.54
C GLN A 267 -29.70 32.70 8.81
N TYR A 268 -29.29 32.15 7.67
CA TYR A 268 -28.21 32.65 6.84
C TYR A 268 -28.73 33.22 5.52
N GLY A 269 -30.00 33.68 5.48
CA GLY A 269 -30.57 34.27 4.27
C GLY A 269 -30.68 33.30 3.10
N TYR A 270 -30.90 32.01 3.37
CA TYR A 270 -31.02 30.94 2.37
C TYR A 270 -29.76 30.71 1.50
N VAL A 271 -28.58 30.99 2.04
CA VAL A 271 -27.30 30.64 1.41
C VAL A 271 -26.48 29.68 2.27
N GLN A 272 -25.57 28.94 1.65
CA GLN A 272 -24.66 28.04 2.37
C GLN A 272 -23.78 28.85 3.33
N PRO A 273 -23.82 28.57 4.65
CA PRO A 273 -22.96 29.29 5.60
C PRO A 273 -21.50 28.89 5.47
N GLN A 274 -21.24 27.67 5.01
CA GLN A 274 -19.90 27.08 4.91
C GLN A 274 -19.82 26.11 3.74
N MET A 275 -18.61 25.95 3.23
CA MET A 275 -18.24 24.86 2.31
C MET A 275 -17.35 23.87 3.05
N ILE A 276 -17.36 22.60 2.63
CA ILE A 276 -16.52 21.55 3.18
C ILE A 276 -15.57 21.08 2.10
N VAL A 277 -14.30 20.92 2.47
CA VAL A 277 -13.24 20.37 1.63
C VAL A 277 -12.77 19.05 2.21
N TYR A 278 -12.70 18.03 1.35
CA TYR A 278 -12.08 16.74 1.62
C TYR A 278 -10.81 16.62 0.79
N VAL A 279 -9.76 16.03 1.37
CA VAL A 279 -8.49 15.79 0.69
C VAL A 279 -8.13 14.33 0.84
N THR A 280 -8.04 13.61 -0.28
CA THR A 280 -7.79 12.17 -0.33
C THR A 280 -6.72 11.82 -1.37
N ASP A 281 -6.19 10.61 -1.29
CA ASP A 281 -5.33 10.00 -2.30
C ASP A 281 -6.11 9.16 -3.33
N ASN A 282 -7.43 9.08 -3.17
CA ASN A 282 -8.33 8.27 -3.98
C ASN A 282 -9.28 9.18 -4.76
N TYR A 283 -9.33 9.00 -6.08
CA TYR A 283 -10.18 9.76 -7.02
C TYR A 283 -11.45 8.99 -7.44
N ASP A 284 -11.66 7.79 -6.91
CA ASP A 284 -12.81 6.96 -7.25
C ASP A 284 -13.89 7.11 -6.16
N HIS A 285 -13.45 7.19 -4.90
CA HIS A 285 -14.29 7.32 -3.72
C HIS A 285 -13.74 8.35 -2.73
N VAL A 286 -14.64 9.17 -2.18
CA VAL A 286 -14.32 10.22 -1.20
C VAL A 286 -14.78 9.77 0.18
N VAL A 287 -13.84 9.71 1.12
CA VAL A 287 -14.13 9.47 2.54
C VAL A 287 -14.62 10.76 3.21
N ASP A 288 -15.49 10.65 4.22
CA ASP A 288 -16.09 11.80 4.92
C ASP A 288 -15.19 12.40 6.03
N PHE A 289 -13.91 11.98 6.10
CA PHE A 289 -12.90 12.48 7.02
C PHE A 289 -11.47 12.35 6.45
N PRO A 290 -10.55 13.29 6.73
CA PRO A 290 -10.74 14.55 7.44
C PRO A 290 -11.52 15.59 6.61
N ARG A 291 -12.23 16.48 7.29
CA ARG A 291 -13.06 17.52 6.69
C ARG A 291 -12.59 18.91 7.12
N PHE A 292 -12.44 19.80 6.16
CA PHE A 292 -12.00 21.17 6.37
C PHE A 292 -13.14 22.14 6.04
N TYR A 293 -13.44 23.09 6.92
CA TYR A 293 -14.53 24.03 6.71
C TYR A 293 -14.01 25.36 6.17
N LEU A 294 -14.62 25.84 5.09
CA LEU A 294 -14.39 27.17 4.55
C LEU A 294 -15.55 28.07 4.95
N TYR A 295 -15.24 29.27 5.44
CA TYR A 295 -16.21 30.29 5.80
C TYR A 295 -16.24 31.40 4.74
N GLN A 296 -17.36 32.12 4.69
CA GLN A 296 -17.51 33.25 3.77
C GLN A 296 -16.54 34.37 4.15
N ASN A 297 -16.04 35.11 3.14
CA ASN A 297 -15.15 36.27 3.35
C ASN A 297 -13.89 35.94 4.18
N GLN A 298 -13.37 34.72 4.01
CA GLN A 298 -12.10 34.30 4.57
C GLN A 298 -11.18 33.81 3.45
N TRP A 299 -9.91 34.20 3.54
CA TRP A 299 -8.83 33.60 2.77
C TRP A 299 -8.46 32.26 3.40
N ASN A 300 -8.49 31.19 2.62
CA ASN A 300 -8.21 29.85 3.09
C ASN A 300 -7.02 29.29 2.33
N ARG A 301 -5.86 29.21 2.99
CA ARG A 301 -4.63 28.69 2.41
C ARG A 301 -4.36 27.29 2.92
N MET A 302 -4.47 26.33 2.01
CA MET A 302 -4.26 24.92 2.24
C MET A 302 -2.90 24.49 1.69
N ARG A 303 -2.02 24.05 2.60
CA ARG A 303 -0.68 23.56 2.27
C ARG A 303 -0.64 22.04 2.35
N PHE A 304 -0.06 21.42 1.33
CA PHE A 304 0.14 19.98 1.26
C PHE A 304 1.60 19.61 1.49
N THR A 305 1.80 18.55 2.26
CA THR A 305 3.05 17.79 2.30
C THR A 305 2.75 16.37 1.83
N ALA A 306 3.39 15.93 0.75
CA ALA A 306 3.18 14.62 0.16
C ALA A 306 4.24 13.62 0.64
N ARG A 307 3.78 12.42 0.97
CA ARG A 307 4.60 11.24 1.21
C ARG A 307 4.12 10.12 0.32
N PHE A 308 5.03 9.41 -0.31
CA PHE A 308 4.73 8.17 -0.99
C PHE A 308 5.27 7.01 -0.18
N ILE A 309 4.38 6.15 0.28
CA ILE A 309 4.67 5.02 1.15
C ILE A 309 4.67 3.75 0.31
N GLU A 310 5.76 2.98 0.38
CA GLU A 310 5.94 1.66 -0.23
C GLU A 310 6.38 0.66 0.86
N LEU A 311 5.42 -0.08 1.41
CA LEU A 311 5.67 -1.08 2.45
C LEU A 311 5.80 -2.49 1.86
N LEU A 312 6.39 -3.40 2.62
CA LEU A 312 6.31 -4.82 2.33
C LEU A 312 4.94 -5.34 2.78
N GLN A 313 4.41 -6.31 2.06
CA GLN A 313 3.10 -6.86 2.39
C GLN A 313 3.14 -7.63 3.71
N HIS A 314 2.37 -7.16 4.69
CA HIS A 314 2.14 -7.82 5.97
C HIS A 314 0.64 -7.97 6.23
N PRO A 315 0.17 -9.09 6.82
CA PRO A 315 -1.23 -9.27 7.20
C PRO A 315 -1.74 -8.09 8.05
N ASP A 316 -2.96 -7.63 7.75
CA ASP A 316 -3.66 -6.55 8.46
C ASP A 316 -2.97 -5.16 8.47
N ILE A 317 -1.82 -5.00 7.82
CA ILE A 317 -1.10 -3.72 7.71
C ILE A 317 -1.29 -3.10 6.32
N CYS A 318 -0.99 -3.85 5.27
CA CYS A 318 -1.19 -3.39 3.89
C CYS A 318 -1.36 -4.56 2.91
N THR A 319 -1.89 -4.26 1.73
CA THR A 319 -2.10 -5.24 0.65
C THR A 319 -1.56 -4.74 -0.69
N GLU A 320 -1.00 -5.63 -1.51
CA GLU A 320 -0.59 -5.32 -2.89
C GLU A 320 -1.76 -5.36 -3.89
N LYS A 321 -2.97 -5.74 -3.43
CA LYS A 321 -4.16 -5.85 -4.30
C LYS A 321 -4.73 -4.51 -4.77
N ILE A 322 -4.47 -3.43 -4.03
CA ILE A 322 -4.97 -2.08 -4.31
C ILE A 322 -3.84 -1.06 -4.17
N VAL A 323 -4.02 0.09 -4.82
CA VAL A 323 -3.14 1.26 -4.68
C VAL A 323 -3.92 2.36 -3.96
N GLY A 324 -3.28 3.02 -3.00
CA GLY A 324 -3.91 4.05 -2.18
C GLY A 324 -4.66 3.51 -0.96
N LYS A 325 -5.36 4.40 -0.25
CA LYS A 325 -6.25 4.04 0.86
C LYS A 325 -7.50 3.31 0.35
N ASP A 326 -7.99 2.35 1.13
CA ASP A 326 -9.22 1.60 0.82
C ASP A 326 -10.48 2.41 1.15
N ALA A 327 -10.67 3.53 0.43
CA ALA A 327 -11.81 4.42 0.59
C ALA A 327 -13.15 3.70 0.39
N ALA A 328 -13.19 2.74 -0.54
CA ALA A 328 -14.37 1.91 -0.79
C ALA A 328 -14.75 1.10 0.46
N CYS A 329 -13.78 0.46 1.13
CA CYS A 329 -14.02 -0.24 2.38
C CYS A 329 -14.51 0.67 3.49
N PHE A 330 -13.92 1.87 3.67
CA PHE A 330 -14.37 2.80 4.70
C PHE A 330 -15.86 3.17 4.51
N ILE A 331 -16.26 3.49 3.28
CA ILE A 331 -17.65 3.83 2.98
C ILE A 331 -18.54 2.58 3.14
N ARG A 332 -18.12 1.41 2.64
CA ARG A 332 -18.86 0.15 2.78
C ARG A 332 -19.07 -0.22 4.25
N ARG A 333 -18.04 -0.13 5.09
CA ARG A 333 -18.12 -0.43 6.53
C ARG A 333 -19.08 0.50 7.25
N TRP A 334 -19.04 1.81 6.94
CA TRP A 334 -20.01 2.76 7.47
C TRP A 334 -21.44 2.44 7.02
N LEU A 335 -21.62 2.13 5.74
CA LEU A 335 -22.91 1.81 5.15
C LEU A 335 -23.50 0.52 5.73
N LEU A 336 -22.66 -0.51 5.92
CA LEU A 336 -23.05 -1.79 6.51
C LEU A 336 -23.54 -1.62 7.96
N SER A 337 -22.76 -0.91 8.77
CA SER A 337 -23.06 -0.71 10.19
C SER A 337 -24.27 0.18 10.44
N ASN A 338 -24.43 1.27 9.70
CA ASN A 338 -25.44 2.29 10.00
C ASN A 338 -26.73 2.14 9.18
N VAL A 339 -26.69 1.45 8.02
CA VAL A 339 -27.82 1.41 7.08
C VAL A 339 -28.22 -0.02 6.71
N VAL A 340 -27.29 -0.82 6.20
CA VAL A 340 -27.63 -2.13 5.62
C VAL A 340 -28.02 -3.14 6.69
N TYR A 341 -27.24 -3.31 7.77
CA TYR A 341 -27.61 -4.27 8.81
C TYR A 341 -28.84 -3.85 9.62
N PRO A 342 -29.02 -2.58 10.00
CA PRO A 342 -30.21 -2.18 10.76
C PRO A 342 -31.51 -2.15 9.93
N TYR A 343 -31.43 -1.80 8.63
CA TYR A 343 -32.63 -1.52 7.82
C TYR A 343 -32.77 -2.37 6.55
N ASN A 344 -31.81 -3.26 6.26
CA ASN A 344 -31.81 -4.17 5.09
C ASN A 344 -31.98 -3.45 3.74
N CYS A 345 -31.38 -2.27 3.60
CA CYS A 345 -31.44 -1.44 2.38
C CYS A 345 -30.15 -0.62 2.20
N THR A 346 -29.98 0.02 1.03
CA THR A 346 -28.83 0.90 0.73
C THR A 346 -29.27 2.26 0.19
N PHE A 347 -28.37 3.24 0.14
CA PHE A 347 -28.67 4.53 -0.47
C PHE A 347 -28.70 4.46 -2.00
N PRO A 348 -29.66 5.13 -2.65
CA PRO A 348 -29.85 5.04 -4.10
C PRO A 348 -28.74 5.68 -4.94
N TYR A 349 -27.89 6.52 -4.34
CA TYR A 349 -26.87 7.29 -5.05
C TYR A 349 -25.44 6.75 -4.90
N LEU A 350 -25.23 5.79 -3.98
CA LEU A 350 -23.91 5.23 -3.72
C LEU A 350 -23.68 4.00 -4.61
N ASN A 351 -22.73 4.10 -5.53
CA ASN A 351 -22.29 2.97 -6.32
C ASN A 351 -21.12 2.25 -5.63
N ILE A 352 -21.44 1.39 -4.66
CA ILE A 352 -20.45 0.59 -3.92
C ILE A 352 -20.93 -0.86 -3.86
N THR A 353 -20.02 -1.80 -4.11
CA THR A 353 -20.30 -3.22 -4.02
C THR A 353 -20.46 -3.63 -2.56
N ILE A 354 -21.65 -4.15 -2.22
CA ILE A 354 -22.02 -4.64 -0.89
C ILE A 354 -22.14 -6.18 -0.97
N PRO A 355 -21.77 -6.93 0.10
CA PRO A 355 -21.84 -8.40 0.09
C PRO A 355 -23.22 -8.98 -0.18
N GLN A 356 -24.27 -8.25 0.22
CA GLN A 356 -25.68 -8.64 0.05
C GLN A 356 -26.33 -7.76 -1.02
N LYS A 357 -27.14 -8.37 -1.90
CA LYS A 357 -28.01 -7.63 -2.82
C LYS A 357 -29.20 -7.08 -2.03
N VAL A 358 -29.18 -5.78 -1.77
CA VAL A 358 -30.26 -5.04 -1.10
C VAL A 358 -30.84 -3.98 -2.03
N GLN A 359 -32.11 -3.63 -1.83
CA GLN A 359 -32.77 -2.57 -2.58
C GLN A 359 -32.48 -1.20 -1.97
N ALA A 360 -32.79 -0.13 -2.72
CA ALA A 360 -32.68 1.22 -2.21
C ALA A 360 -33.68 1.46 -1.05
N CYS A 361 -33.23 2.17 -0.01
CA CYS A 361 -34.06 2.50 1.15
C CYS A 361 -35.24 3.39 0.75
N SER A 362 -36.41 3.13 1.36
CA SER A 362 -37.50 4.11 1.33
C SER A 362 -37.08 5.34 2.15
N PRO A 363 -37.38 6.58 1.69
CA PRO A 363 -37.07 7.78 2.46
C PRO A 363 -37.69 7.77 3.86
N PHE A 364 -38.88 7.18 4.03
CA PHE A 364 -39.54 7.03 5.33
C PHE A 364 -38.69 6.26 6.33
N THR A 365 -38.11 5.11 5.94
CA THR A 365 -37.30 4.26 6.82
C THR A 365 -36.14 5.03 7.44
N ILE A 366 -35.44 5.83 6.63
CA ILE A 366 -34.28 6.60 7.06
C ILE A 366 -34.71 7.88 7.78
N ALA A 367 -35.74 8.58 7.31
CA ALA A 367 -36.22 9.82 7.93
C ALA A 367 -36.79 9.59 9.34
N SER A 368 -37.54 8.50 9.56
CA SER A 368 -38.07 8.14 10.89
C SER A 368 -36.98 7.72 11.87
N ASN A 369 -35.86 7.20 11.38
CA ASN A 369 -34.71 6.79 12.18
C ASN A 369 -33.48 7.68 11.97
N TYR A 370 -33.68 8.93 11.56
CA TYR A 370 -32.60 9.78 11.03
C TYR A 370 -31.44 10.00 12.01
N TYR A 371 -31.74 10.13 13.31
CA TYR A 371 -30.70 10.24 14.34
C TYR A 371 -29.81 8.99 14.37
N ASN A 372 -30.41 7.80 14.38
CA ASN A 372 -29.69 6.54 14.49
C ASN A 372 -28.94 6.17 13.19
N ALA A 373 -29.54 6.45 12.03
CA ALA A 373 -28.96 6.08 10.74
C ALA A 373 -27.86 7.04 10.27
N ILE A 374 -27.98 8.34 10.57
CA ILE A 374 -27.11 9.38 9.97
C ILE A 374 -26.28 10.15 11.01
N GLN A 375 -26.81 10.40 12.22
CA GLN A 375 -26.14 11.27 13.19
C GLN A 375 -25.30 10.50 14.21
N LEU A 376 -25.80 9.38 14.72
CA LEU A 376 -25.04 8.48 15.56
C LEU A 376 -24.02 7.74 14.70
N GLY A 377 -22.74 8.04 14.90
CA GLY A 377 -21.66 7.23 14.34
C GLY A 377 -21.53 5.95 15.16
N TRP A 378 -22.17 4.86 14.73
CA TRP A 378 -21.88 3.55 15.31
C TRP A 378 -20.48 3.13 14.87
N PHE A 379 -19.50 3.32 15.75
CA PHE A 379 -18.14 2.82 15.57
C PHE A 379 -17.96 1.36 16.05
N ASN A 380 -19.04 0.65 16.37
CA ASN A 380 -18.98 -0.63 17.08
C ASN A 380 -18.78 -1.85 16.17
N ASP A 381 -18.18 -2.88 16.78
CA ASP A 381 -17.73 -4.22 16.35
C ASP A 381 -18.69 -5.10 15.52
N VAL A 382 -19.79 -4.56 14.99
CA VAL A 382 -20.79 -5.34 14.25
C VAL A 382 -20.28 -5.78 12.88
N VAL A 383 -19.45 -4.96 12.23
CA VAL A 383 -18.89 -5.26 10.91
C VAL A 383 -17.46 -5.76 11.09
N ASN A 384 -17.27 -7.08 10.93
CA ASN A 384 -15.96 -7.72 10.96
C ASN A 384 -15.23 -7.55 9.62
N GLU A 385 -15.02 -6.30 9.20
CA GLU A 385 -14.31 -5.94 7.98
C GLU A 385 -13.15 -4.99 8.32
N VAL A 386 -11.93 -5.45 8.08
CA VAL A 386 -10.70 -4.67 8.26
C VAL A 386 -10.38 -3.98 6.94
N CYS A 387 -10.36 -2.64 6.96
CA CYS A 387 -10.03 -1.84 5.79
C CYS A 387 -8.50 -1.70 5.67
N THR A 388 -7.88 -2.70 5.07
CA THR A 388 -6.42 -2.76 4.87
C THR A 388 -6.02 -1.92 3.65
N PRO A 389 -5.23 -0.84 3.82
CA PRO A 389 -4.82 0.03 2.73
C PRO A 389 -3.81 -0.64 1.77
N GLY A 390 -3.62 -0.06 0.59
CA GLY A 390 -2.57 -0.47 -0.35
C GLY A 390 -1.17 -0.31 0.24
N CYS A 391 -0.26 -1.24 -0.07
CA CYS A 391 1.16 -1.13 0.33
C CYS A 391 1.87 0.03 -0.38
N LYS A 392 1.37 0.41 -1.57
CA LYS A 392 1.76 1.60 -2.33
C LYS A 392 0.67 2.65 -2.22
N ARG A 393 0.94 3.77 -1.58
CA ARG A 393 -0.05 4.83 -1.40
C ARG A 393 0.57 6.20 -1.19
N TRP A 394 -0.20 7.23 -1.53
CA TRP A 394 0.11 8.59 -1.14
C TRP A 394 -0.48 8.88 0.23
N ASP A 395 0.28 9.59 1.05
CA ASP A 395 -0.20 10.16 2.29
C ASP A 395 0.05 11.66 2.28
N TYR A 396 -1.02 12.43 2.49
CA TYR A 396 -0.99 13.87 2.44
C TYR A 396 -1.23 14.42 3.84
N THR A 397 -0.27 15.21 4.33
CA THR A 397 -0.48 16.05 5.50
C THR A 397 -0.97 17.42 5.04
N ILE A 398 -2.07 17.88 5.65
CA ILE A 398 -2.74 19.13 5.27
C ILE A 398 -2.62 20.13 6.41
N SER A 399 -2.18 21.34 6.09
CA SER A 399 -2.26 22.50 6.98
C SER A 399 -3.21 23.53 6.37
N LEU A 400 -4.25 23.92 7.11
CA LEU A 400 -5.19 24.96 6.70
C LEU A 400 -4.95 26.22 7.53
N GLN A 401 -4.66 27.32 6.87
CA GLN A 401 -4.56 28.65 7.47
C GLN A 401 -5.73 29.50 6.99
N GLN A 402 -6.46 30.10 7.92
CA GLN A 402 -7.64 30.91 7.63
C GLN A 402 -7.44 32.33 8.16
N SER A 403 -7.82 33.31 7.36
CA SER A 403 -7.76 34.72 7.75
C SER A 403 -8.97 35.48 7.23
N GLU A 404 -9.52 36.37 8.04
CA GLU A 404 -10.66 37.20 7.65
C GLU A 404 -10.22 38.30 6.69
N THR A 405 -11.07 38.58 5.71
CA THR A 405 -10.85 39.68 4.78
C THR A 405 -11.20 41.02 5.42
N LEU A 406 -10.40 42.05 5.15
CA LEU A 406 -10.71 43.42 5.58
C LEU A 406 -12.01 43.95 4.95
N GLN A 407 -12.35 43.47 3.75
CA GLN A 407 -13.59 43.82 3.04
C GLN A 407 -14.21 42.55 2.45
N PRO A 408 -15.55 42.43 2.47
CA PRO A 408 -16.23 41.30 1.85
C PRO A 408 -15.87 41.15 0.37
N PHE A 409 -15.84 39.91 -0.10
CA PHE A 409 -15.67 39.60 -1.50
C PHE A 409 -16.89 40.11 -2.30
N LYS A 410 -16.67 40.55 -3.55
CA LYS A 410 -17.73 41.13 -4.39
C LYS A 410 -18.45 40.08 -5.24
N ASP A 411 -17.69 39.28 -5.99
CA ASP A 411 -18.23 38.37 -7.02
C ASP A 411 -18.29 36.89 -6.61
N TYR A 412 -17.69 36.57 -5.45
CA TYR A 412 -17.61 35.23 -4.89
C TYR A 412 -17.74 35.33 -3.36
N ALA A 413 -17.95 34.21 -2.68
CA ALA A 413 -18.14 34.20 -1.22
C ALA A 413 -17.05 33.39 -0.50
N PHE A 414 -16.51 32.36 -1.14
CA PHE A 414 -15.49 31.50 -0.57
C PHE A 414 -14.23 31.48 -1.44
N ASN A 415 -13.08 31.44 -0.81
CA ASN A 415 -11.78 31.30 -1.44
C ASN A 415 -11.08 30.03 -0.93
N LEU A 416 -10.37 29.33 -1.81
CA LEU A 416 -9.44 28.27 -1.44
C LEU A 416 -8.17 28.41 -2.28
N GLU A 417 -7.03 28.54 -1.61
CA GLU A 417 -5.70 28.50 -2.21
C GLU A 417 -4.98 27.22 -1.79
N ALA A 418 -4.75 26.31 -2.72
CA ALA A 418 -4.19 24.99 -2.43
C ALA A 418 -2.82 24.83 -3.12
N SER A 419 -1.79 24.46 -2.36
CA SER A 419 -0.42 24.32 -2.92
C SER A 419 0.49 23.40 -2.10
N TYR A 420 1.51 22.88 -2.76
CA TYR A 420 2.73 22.38 -2.12
C TYR A 420 3.69 23.53 -1.83
N ASN A 421 4.36 23.49 -0.68
CA ASN A 421 5.42 24.45 -0.36
C ASN A 421 6.62 24.27 -1.30
N GLU A 422 7.04 23.02 -1.49
CA GLU A 422 8.16 22.63 -2.36
C GLU A 422 7.69 21.51 -3.29
N LEU A 423 8.23 21.45 -4.51
CA LEU A 423 7.91 20.39 -5.48
C LEU A 423 8.71 19.13 -5.18
N GLN A 424 8.52 18.61 -3.96
CA GLN A 424 9.15 17.39 -3.50
C GLN A 424 8.17 16.56 -2.70
N TYR A 425 8.44 15.25 -2.65
CA TYR A 425 7.74 14.34 -1.77
C TYR A 425 8.71 13.44 -1.02
N GLU A 426 8.30 13.01 0.16
CA GLU A 426 9.03 12.04 0.96
C GLU A 426 8.70 10.63 0.48
N TYR A 427 9.68 9.90 -0.06
CA TYR A 427 9.55 8.51 -0.46
C TYR A 427 10.02 7.61 0.67
N ILE A 428 9.06 6.92 1.29
CA ILE A 428 9.25 6.03 2.43
C ILE A 428 9.13 4.59 1.92
N LYS A 429 10.20 3.83 2.03
CA LYS A 429 10.26 2.44 1.58
C LYS A 429 10.67 1.49 2.70
N GLU A 430 9.90 0.43 2.91
CA GLU A 430 10.30 -0.69 3.77
C GLU A 430 11.19 -1.67 2.99
N VAL A 431 12.36 -1.99 3.54
CA VAL A 431 13.31 -2.93 2.94
C VAL A 431 13.84 -3.92 3.99
N TYR A 432 14.13 -5.14 3.58
CA TYR A 432 14.83 -6.09 4.45
C TYR A 432 16.24 -5.59 4.76
N THR A 433 16.66 -5.71 6.03
CA THR A 433 18.02 -5.29 6.46
C THR A 433 19.11 -6.19 5.90
N THR A 434 18.80 -7.48 5.72
CA THR A 434 19.73 -8.50 5.22
C THR A 434 19.25 -9.03 3.87
N SER A 435 20.05 -8.79 2.84
CA SER A 435 19.83 -9.36 1.50
C SER A 435 20.36 -10.79 1.41
N VAL A 436 19.91 -11.57 0.42
CA VAL A 436 20.44 -12.94 0.18
C VAL A 436 21.96 -12.95 0.05
N PRO A 437 22.62 -12.04 -0.72
CA PRO A 437 24.08 -11.98 -0.74
C PRO A 437 24.69 -11.61 0.60
N GLY A 438 24.07 -10.70 1.36
CA GLY A 438 24.52 -10.33 2.70
C GLY A 438 24.49 -11.52 3.67
N PHE A 439 23.41 -12.28 3.65
CA PHE A 439 23.27 -13.52 4.43
C PHE A 439 24.34 -14.56 4.08
N MET A 440 24.55 -14.82 2.79
CA MET A 440 25.58 -15.75 2.32
C MET A 440 27.00 -15.30 2.74
N SER A 441 27.26 -13.99 2.68
CA SER A 441 28.53 -13.41 3.13
C SER A 441 28.72 -13.56 4.64
N GLN A 442 27.68 -13.39 5.45
CA GLN A 442 27.76 -13.54 6.91
C GLN A 442 28.03 -15.00 7.30
N ILE A 443 27.31 -15.96 6.71
CA ILE A 443 27.54 -17.39 6.94
C ILE A 443 28.95 -17.80 6.52
N GLY A 444 29.39 -17.41 5.33
CA GLY A 444 30.74 -17.67 4.85
C GLY A 444 31.81 -17.07 5.77
N GLY A 445 31.55 -15.86 6.30
CA GLY A 445 32.38 -15.21 7.31
C GLY A 445 32.51 -16.02 8.60
N GLN A 446 31.41 -16.58 9.13
CA GLN A 446 31.47 -17.41 10.34
C GLN A 446 32.28 -18.69 10.12
N PHE A 447 32.02 -19.42 9.04
CA PHE A 447 32.76 -20.66 8.73
C PHE A 447 34.24 -20.40 8.44
N GLY A 448 34.56 -19.32 7.72
CA GLY A 448 35.93 -18.91 7.43
C GLY A 448 36.70 -18.48 8.69
N PHE A 449 36.07 -17.70 9.57
CA PHE A 449 36.71 -17.19 10.78
C PHE A 449 36.98 -18.29 11.82
N PHE A 450 36.00 -19.17 12.10
CA PHE A 450 36.15 -20.18 13.15
C PHE A 450 36.88 -21.45 12.71
N LEU A 451 36.70 -21.90 11.46
CA LEU A 451 37.19 -23.20 10.99
C LEU A 451 38.10 -23.11 9.76
N GLY A 452 38.24 -21.95 9.12
CA GLY A 452 38.94 -21.82 7.84
C GLY A 452 38.20 -22.48 6.68
N LEU A 453 36.93 -22.85 6.87
CA LEU A 453 36.14 -23.54 5.86
C LEU A 453 35.67 -22.58 4.77
N SER A 454 35.71 -23.05 3.53
CA SER A 454 35.17 -22.37 2.36
C SER A 454 34.15 -23.27 1.64
N ILE A 455 33.43 -22.71 0.67
CA ILE A 455 32.57 -23.54 -0.17
C ILE A 455 33.36 -24.59 -0.96
N LEU A 456 34.62 -24.28 -1.33
CA LEU A 456 35.50 -25.21 -2.02
C LEU A 456 35.91 -26.37 -1.10
N THR A 457 36.24 -26.09 0.16
CA THR A 457 36.58 -27.15 1.14
C THR A 457 35.39 -28.10 1.32
N PHE A 458 34.17 -27.56 1.36
CA PHE A 458 32.94 -28.36 1.47
C PHE A 458 32.76 -29.28 0.25
N ILE A 459 32.89 -28.74 -0.96
CA ILE A 459 32.82 -29.52 -2.20
C ILE A 459 33.89 -30.62 -2.23
N GLN A 460 35.13 -30.31 -1.85
CA GLN A 460 36.20 -31.31 -1.77
C GLN A 460 35.88 -32.44 -0.79
N ILE A 461 35.39 -32.12 0.41
CA ILE A 461 34.97 -33.09 1.42
C ILE A 461 33.83 -33.98 0.87
N THR A 462 32.81 -33.38 0.24
CA THR A 462 31.69 -34.13 -0.35
C THR A 462 32.17 -35.08 -1.45
N LEU A 463 33.01 -34.61 -2.38
CA LEU A 463 33.57 -35.44 -3.45
C LEU A 463 34.42 -36.58 -2.90
N TYR A 464 35.24 -36.32 -1.88
CA TYR A 464 36.04 -37.34 -1.22
C TYR A 464 35.16 -38.41 -0.56
N ILE A 465 34.10 -38.01 0.17
CA ILE A 465 33.15 -38.94 0.78
C ILE A 465 32.44 -39.77 -0.29
N LEU A 466 31.95 -39.15 -1.36
CA LEU A 466 31.27 -39.84 -2.46
C LEU A 466 32.20 -40.86 -3.13
N HIS A 467 33.45 -40.48 -3.39
CA HIS A 467 34.45 -41.38 -3.98
C HIS A 467 34.78 -42.55 -3.05
N TYR A 468 34.97 -42.27 -1.75
CA TYR A 468 35.20 -43.31 -0.74
C TYR A 468 34.03 -44.29 -0.65
N CYS A 469 32.80 -43.79 -0.62
CA CYS A 469 31.59 -44.60 -0.64
C CYS A 469 31.49 -45.43 -1.92
N ALA A 470 31.75 -44.84 -3.09
CA ALA A 470 31.73 -45.55 -4.37
C ALA A 470 32.76 -46.70 -4.41
N ILE A 471 34.00 -46.47 -3.95
CA ILE A 471 35.03 -47.52 -3.86
C ILE A 471 34.59 -48.62 -2.89
N ARG A 472 34.04 -48.27 -1.72
CA ARG A 472 33.54 -49.24 -0.74
C ARG A 472 32.41 -50.10 -1.32
N ILE A 473 31.47 -49.48 -2.04
CA ILE A 473 30.38 -50.16 -2.72
C ILE A 473 30.92 -51.06 -3.84
N LEU A 474 31.84 -50.59 -4.69
CA LEU A 474 32.46 -51.39 -5.75
C LEU A 474 33.26 -52.57 -5.19
N ARG A 475 33.98 -52.39 -4.07
CA ARG A 475 34.66 -53.49 -3.37
C ARG A 475 33.68 -54.49 -2.76
N ALA A 476 32.56 -54.02 -2.21
CA ALA A 476 31.49 -54.89 -1.70
C ALA A 476 30.80 -55.68 -2.83
N ILE A 477 30.55 -55.04 -3.98
CA ILE A 477 30.02 -55.70 -5.18
C ILE A 477 31.02 -56.73 -5.71
N ASN A 478 32.30 -56.40 -5.81
CA ASN A 478 33.35 -57.34 -6.22
C ASN A 478 33.50 -58.51 -5.25
N TYR A 479 33.35 -58.28 -3.94
CA TYR A 479 33.35 -59.33 -2.93
C TYR A 479 32.11 -60.24 -3.06
N CYS A 480 30.93 -59.64 -3.30
CA CYS A 480 29.68 -60.38 -3.55
C CYS A 480 29.74 -61.20 -4.85
N MET A 481 30.31 -60.64 -5.93
CA MET A 481 30.55 -61.34 -7.20
C MET A 481 31.52 -62.52 -7.02
N ARG A 482 32.60 -62.36 -6.25
CA ARG A 482 33.52 -63.46 -5.89
C ARG A 482 32.83 -64.52 -5.03
N TRP A 483 31.93 -64.12 -4.13
CA TRP A 483 31.16 -65.05 -3.31
C TRP A 483 30.14 -65.85 -4.14
N ILE A 484 29.44 -65.20 -5.08
CA ILE A 484 28.54 -65.85 -6.05
C ILE A 484 29.32 -66.81 -6.96
N ALA A 485 30.50 -66.42 -7.46
CA ALA A 485 31.36 -67.28 -8.26
C ALA A 485 31.82 -68.53 -7.49
N ASN A 486 32.21 -68.39 -6.21
CA ASN A 486 32.58 -69.50 -5.35
C ASN A 486 31.39 -70.44 -5.06
N ILE A 487 30.17 -69.92 -4.92
CA ILE A 487 28.95 -70.74 -4.80
C ILE A 487 28.68 -71.50 -6.10
N ALA A 488 28.79 -70.85 -7.25
CA ALA A 488 28.64 -71.50 -8.54
C ALA A 488 29.68 -72.62 -8.76
N GLU A 489 30.91 -72.45 -8.26
CA GLU A 489 31.96 -73.48 -8.28
C GLU A 489 31.67 -74.65 -7.32
N CYS A 490 31.14 -74.36 -6.13
CA CYS A 490 30.73 -75.37 -5.15
C CYS A 490 29.52 -76.19 -5.65
N GLN A 491 28.60 -75.56 -6.37
CA GLN A 491 27.47 -76.22 -7.03
C GLN A 491 27.96 -77.14 -8.17
N ARG A 492 28.95 -76.69 -8.96
CA ARG A 492 29.59 -77.50 -10.01
C ARG A 492 30.25 -78.77 -9.46
N ARG A 493 30.93 -78.70 -8.31
CA ARG A 493 31.52 -79.88 -7.62
C ARG A 493 30.49 -80.85 -7.06
N LYS A 494 29.32 -80.37 -6.62
CA LYS A 494 28.21 -81.24 -6.19
C LYS A 494 27.59 -82.01 -7.35
N THR A 495 27.45 -81.40 -8.53
CA THR A 495 27.00 -82.09 -9.75
C THR A 495 28.01 -83.13 -10.26
N SER A 496 29.32 -82.92 -10.12
CA SER A 496 30.32 -83.93 -10.49
C SER A 496 30.38 -85.12 -9.53
N LEU A 497 29.98 -84.96 -8.25
CA LEU A 497 29.91 -86.07 -7.29
C LEU A 497 28.66 -86.95 -7.48
N PHE A 498 27.61 -86.44 -8.12
CA PHE A 498 26.39 -87.21 -8.44
C PHE A 498 26.49 -88.02 -9.73
N LEU A 499 27.55 -87.81 -10.54
CA LEU A 499 27.83 -88.57 -11.78
C LEU A 499 28.82 -89.73 -11.58
N PHE A 500 29.28 -89.98 -10.34
CA PHE A 500 30.13 -91.12 -9.96
C PHE A 500 29.45 -91.99 -8.89
N LYS A 501 28.15 -92.27 -9.08
CA LYS A 501 27.42 -93.30 -8.34
C LYS A 501 26.85 -94.31 -9.30
#